data_AF-A0A848ZZH5-F1
#
_entry.id   AF-A0A848ZZH5-F1
#
_cell.length_a   1.000
_cell.length_b   1.000
_cell.length_c   1.000
_cell.angle_alpha   90.00
_cell.angle_beta   90.00
_cell.angle_gamma   90.00
#
_symmetry.space_group_name_H-M   'P 1'
#
loop_
_entity.id
_entity.type
_entity.pdbx_description
1 polymer ?
#
loop_
_entity_poly.entity_id
_entity_poly.type
_entity_poly.pdbx_seq_one_letter_code
_entity_poly.pdbx_strand_id
1 'polypeptide(L)'
;KIADKHHFKVLFHEKPFAGINGSGKHNNWSLSTDTGVNLLSPGSTPMKNLQFLTFFVNTIKAVDNYEELLRSSIASASNDHRLGANEAPPAILSIFIGEQLNEVLNELEGVSKGKLSPEEKTELKLNVVGKIPEILLDNTDRNRTSPFAFTGNKFEMRGVGSKANCAKPMTVLNTIMAKQLLSFKKEVDQLVDKKGLKKDEAIFNVLREYIKTCKRIRFEGDGYSEAWENEAKSRGLSNNKNTPQALKVLTSKESLALFKSMNVMSEIEVRVRQEVELEEYVSHIQIEGRVFTELAYGYVIPAAVEYQNKLIKNVVGLKEVYGAAHKKMSESQLDIVERISEHIRDIKIKTDAMVEERKKANNMVEINKKALAYCDHVRPYFDQIRYHCDKLEQLIGNEYWPLSKYRELLFIK
;
A
#
# COMPACT_ATOMS: atom_id res chain seq x y z
N LYS A 1 -1.12 22.64 -14.30
CA LYS A 1 -0.57 23.75 -15.12
C LYS A 1 -0.28 23.35 -16.57
N ILE A 2 0.70 22.49 -16.88
CA ILE A 2 0.97 22.11 -18.29
C ILE A 2 -0.22 21.37 -18.89
N ALA A 3 -0.75 20.35 -18.22
CA ALA A 3 -1.94 19.64 -18.69
C ALA A 3 -3.12 20.58 -18.98
N ASP A 4 -3.42 21.55 -18.10
CA ASP A 4 -4.50 22.51 -18.32
C ASP A 4 -4.31 23.32 -19.61
N LYS A 5 -3.07 23.69 -19.94
CA LYS A 5 -2.75 24.39 -21.21
C LYS A 5 -2.99 23.53 -22.45
N HIS A 6 -2.98 22.21 -22.29
CA HIS A 6 -3.27 21.24 -23.35
C HIS A 6 -4.68 20.65 -23.21
N HIS A 7 -5.58 21.29 -22.45
CA HIS A 7 -6.95 20.82 -22.20
C HIS A 7 -7.04 19.42 -21.56
N PHE A 8 -6.00 19.00 -20.84
CA PHE A 8 -5.97 17.77 -20.07
C PHE A 8 -6.10 18.04 -18.57
N LYS A 9 -6.60 17.04 -17.84
CA LYS A 9 -6.46 16.97 -16.37
C LYS A 9 -5.58 15.82 -15.95
N VAL A 10 -4.64 16.13 -15.06
CA VAL A 10 -3.79 15.11 -14.41
C VAL A 10 -4.50 14.63 -13.17
N LEU A 11 -4.74 13.32 -13.11
CA LEU A 11 -5.30 12.67 -11.94
C LEU A 11 -4.16 12.03 -11.14
N PHE A 12 -3.81 12.64 -10.01
CA PHE A 12 -2.79 12.09 -9.11
C PHE A 12 -3.33 11.08 -8.10
N HIS A 13 -4.64 10.87 -8.06
CA HIS A 13 -5.27 9.89 -7.18
C HIS A 13 -4.70 8.50 -7.46
N GLU A 14 -4.41 7.74 -6.42
CA GLU A 14 -3.78 6.42 -6.47
C GLU A 14 -4.63 5.37 -7.20
N LYS A 15 -5.95 5.57 -7.22
CA LYS A 15 -6.90 4.70 -7.91
C LYS A 15 -8.01 5.52 -8.57
N PRO A 16 -7.74 6.22 -9.69
CA PRO A 16 -8.72 7.12 -10.30
C PRO A 16 -9.90 6.36 -10.91
N PHE A 17 -9.66 5.13 -11.39
CA PHE A 17 -10.67 4.27 -11.98
C PHE A 17 -10.59 2.86 -11.35
N ALA A 18 -11.72 2.33 -10.89
CA ALA A 18 -11.82 0.94 -10.46
C ALA A 18 -11.60 -0.06 -11.61
N GLY A 19 -11.11 -1.26 -11.30
CA GLY A 19 -10.93 -2.33 -12.29
C GLY A 19 -9.74 -2.20 -13.26
N ILE A 20 -8.93 -1.13 -13.15
CA ILE A 20 -7.68 -0.96 -13.91
C ILE A 20 -6.51 -0.66 -12.96
N ASN A 21 -5.26 -0.65 -13.47
CA ASN A 21 -4.07 -0.43 -12.65
C ASN A 21 -4.13 0.91 -11.87
N GLY A 22 -3.56 0.91 -10.67
CA GLY A 22 -3.42 2.12 -9.86
C GLY A 22 -2.18 2.95 -10.25
N SER A 23 -2.06 4.12 -9.64
CA SER A 23 -0.90 5.00 -9.78
C SER A 23 -0.05 4.97 -8.51
N GLY A 24 1.24 4.68 -8.64
CA GLY A 24 2.21 4.65 -7.54
C GLY A 24 3.33 5.67 -7.73
N LYS A 25 4.08 5.95 -6.66
CA LYS A 25 5.31 6.75 -6.71
C LYS A 25 6.43 5.99 -6.01
N HIS A 26 7.08 5.10 -6.74
CA HIS A 26 8.13 4.28 -6.15
C HIS A 26 9.28 5.14 -5.66
N ASN A 27 9.77 4.84 -4.45
CA ASN A 27 10.92 5.51 -3.88
C ASN A 27 12.12 4.57 -3.98
N ASN A 28 12.98 4.86 -4.95
CA ASN A 28 14.26 4.20 -5.11
C ASN A 28 15.26 4.82 -4.12
N TRP A 29 15.70 4.04 -3.15
CA TRP A 29 16.51 4.47 -2.02
C TRP A 29 17.87 3.76 -2.01
N SER A 30 18.93 4.55 -1.91
CA SER A 30 20.30 4.08 -1.72
C SER A 30 21.09 5.03 -0.82
N LEU A 31 22.25 4.57 -0.36
CA LEU A 31 23.17 5.35 0.47
C LEU A 31 24.52 5.43 -0.23
N SER A 32 24.99 6.65 -0.47
CA SER A 32 26.32 6.90 -1.04
C SER A 32 27.16 7.71 -0.06
N THR A 33 28.45 7.39 -0.01
CA THR A 33 29.43 8.23 0.70
C THR A 33 29.68 9.53 -0.05
N ASP A 34 30.24 10.51 0.65
CA ASP A 34 30.78 11.74 0.07
C ASP A 34 31.88 11.48 -0.98
N THR A 35 32.57 10.35 -0.89
CA THR A 35 33.55 9.86 -1.87
C THR A 35 32.96 9.14 -3.08
N GLY A 36 31.62 9.07 -3.21
CA GLY A 36 30.93 8.50 -4.36
C GLY A 36 30.76 6.98 -4.34
N VAL A 37 30.97 6.33 -3.19
CA VAL A 37 30.78 4.87 -3.06
C VAL A 37 29.34 4.57 -2.67
N ASN A 38 28.60 3.84 -3.53
CA ASN A 38 27.28 3.31 -3.19
C ASN A 38 27.45 2.11 -2.23
N LEU A 39 26.92 2.25 -1.02
CA LEU A 39 27.02 1.27 0.06
C LEU A 39 26.10 0.06 -0.14
N LEU A 40 25.16 0.15 -1.08
CA LEU A 40 24.24 -0.93 -1.47
C LEU A 40 24.62 -1.58 -2.81
N SER A 41 25.77 -1.21 -3.40
CA SER A 41 26.30 -1.94 -4.54
C SER A 41 27.17 -3.11 -4.07
N PRO A 42 27.00 -4.32 -4.61
CA PRO A 42 28.00 -5.37 -4.51
C PRO A 42 29.36 -4.88 -5.00
N GLY A 43 30.43 -5.42 -4.42
CA GLY A 43 31.80 -5.03 -4.72
C GLY A 43 32.67 -6.14 -5.29
N SER A 44 33.82 -5.75 -5.82
CA SER A 44 34.77 -6.63 -6.50
C SER A 44 35.69 -7.45 -5.58
N THR A 45 35.68 -7.17 -4.27
CA THR A 45 36.60 -7.77 -3.30
C THR A 45 35.84 -8.24 -2.06
N PRO A 46 36.35 -9.25 -1.32
CA PRO A 46 35.69 -9.71 -0.10
C PRO A 46 35.44 -8.61 0.93
N MET A 47 36.33 -7.63 1.03
CA MET A 47 36.17 -6.50 1.96
C MET A 47 35.06 -5.54 1.52
N LYS A 48 34.96 -5.24 0.22
CA LYS A 48 33.86 -4.44 -0.33
C LYS A 48 32.53 -5.16 -0.20
N ASN A 49 32.49 -6.48 -0.42
CA ASN A 49 31.28 -7.28 -0.22
C ASN A 49 30.88 -7.38 1.26
N LEU A 50 31.83 -7.39 2.19
CA LEU A 50 31.51 -7.28 3.62
C LEU A 50 30.87 -5.91 3.94
N GLN A 51 31.35 -4.83 3.35
CA GLN A 51 30.72 -3.51 3.48
C GLN A 51 29.29 -3.53 2.92
N PHE A 52 29.11 -4.02 1.69
CA PHE A 52 27.78 -4.19 1.08
C PHE A 52 26.85 -5.00 1.99
N LEU A 53 27.25 -6.19 2.42
CA LEU A 53 26.47 -7.05 3.30
C LEU A 53 26.13 -6.36 4.62
N THR A 54 27.03 -5.53 5.14
CA THR A 54 26.80 -4.76 6.35
C THR A 54 25.61 -3.82 6.18
N PHE A 55 25.59 -3.00 5.13
CA PHE A 55 24.49 -2.05 4.89
C PHE A 55 23.21 -2.77 4.43
N PHE A 56 23.35 -3.80 3.61
CA PHE A 56 22.26 -4.60 3.09
C PHE A 56 21.46 -5.29 4.22
N VAL A 57 22.14 -6.07 5.07
CA VAL A 57 21.49 -6.78 6.20
C VAL A 57 20.97 -5.79 7.25
N ASN A 58 21.67 -4.68 7.50
CA ASN A 58 21.16 -3.63 8.39
C ASN A 58 19.90 -2.96 7.83
N THR A 59 19.78 -2.78 6.51
CA THR A 59 18.55 -2.26 5.91
C THR A 59 17.39 -3.22 6.15
N ILE A 60 17.61 -4.52 5.90
CA ILE A 60 16.60 -5.57 6.17
C ILE A 60 16.20 -5.54 7.65
N LYS A 61 17.18 -5.43 8.57
CA LYS A 61 16.91 -5.40 10.01
C LYS A 61 16.16 -4.15 10.45
N ALA A 62 16.47 -2.99 9.88
CA ALA A 62 15.78 -1.74 10.18
C ALA A 62 14.31 -1.84 9.78
N VAL A 63 14.04 -2.36 8.58
CA VAL A 63 12.68 -2.55 8.08
C VAL A 63 11.96 -3.64 8.87
N ASP A 64 12.59 -4.78 9.20
CA ASP A 64 12.00 -5.85 10.03
C ASP A 64 11.50 -5.36 11.40
N ASN A 65 12.29 -4.52 12.07
CA ASN A 65 11.97 -3.99 13.39
C ASN A 65 10.87 -2.92 13.37
N TYR A 66 10.69 -2.23 12.24
CA TYR A 66 9.81 -1.07 12.12
C TYR A 66 8.89 -1.14 10.90
N GLU A 67 8.58 -2.35 10.44
CA GLU A 67 7.76 -2.56 9.24
C GLU A 67 6.41 -1.87 9.42
N GLU A 68 5.77 -2.05 10.57
CA GLU A 68 4.46 -1.48 10.83
C GLU A 68 4.46 0.07 10.75
N LEU A 69 5.53 0.71 11.23
CA LEU A 69 5.72 2.16 11.15
C LEU A 69 5.99 2.61 9.70
N LEU A 70 6.74 1.83 8.94
CA LEU A 70 6.97 2.09 7.52
C LEU A 70 5.65 1.94 6.71
N ARG A 71 4.76 1.00 7.06
CA ARG A 71 3.42 0.87 6.47
C ARG A 71 2.54 2.08 6.81
N SER A 72 2.64 2.58 8.03
CA SER A 72 1.98 3.82 8.47
C SER A 72 2.41 5.03 7.63
N SER A 73 3.69 5.11 7.27
CA SER A 73 4.25 6.24 6.51
C SER A 73 3.66 6.43 5.10
N ILE A 74 3.03 5.39 4.54
CA ILE A 74 2.38 5.40 3.21
C ILE A 74 0.85 5.34 3.27
N ALA A 75 0.27 5.40 4.46
CA ALA A 75 -1.18 5.39 4.65
C ALA A 75 -1.82 6.70 4.18
N SER A 76 -2.94 6.56 3.45
CA SER A 76 -3.84 7.64 3.05
C SER A 76 -5.14 7.03 2.50
N ALA A 77 -6.25 7.77 2.58
CA ALA A 77 -7.55 7.29 2.11
C ALA A 77 -7.50 6.77 0.66
N SER A 78 -6.82 7.50 -0.23
CA SER A 78 -6.70 7.13 -1.64
C SER A 78 -5.80 5.92 -1.88
N ASN A 79 -4.70 5.79 -1.13
CA ASN A 79 -3.80 4.63 -1.27
C ASN A 79 -4.42 3.33 -0.71
N ASP A 80 -5.39 3.42 0.22
CA ASP A 80 -6.17 2.25 0.68
C ASP A 80 -7.00 1.62 -0.45
N HIS A 81 -7.34 2.36 -1.51
CA HIS A 81 -7.97 1.81 -2.72
C HIS A 81 -6.98 1.15 -3.68
N ARG A 82 -5.68 1.39 -3.49
CA ARG A 82 -4.61 0.92 -4.38
C ARG A 82 -3.95 -0.34 -3.85
N LEU A 83 -3.53 -0.35 -2.58
CA LEU A 83 -2.72 -1.43 -2.01
C LEU A 83 -3.43 -2.80 -2.07
N GLY A 84 -2.67 -3.84 -2.42
CA GLY A 84 -3.14 -5.23 -2.48
C GLY A 84 -3.92 -5.60 -3.74
N ALA A 85 -3.88 -4.78 -4.80
CA ALA A 85 -4.56 -5.06 -6.05
C ALA A 85 -3.82 -4.49 -7.27
N ASN A 86 -3.95 -5.16 -8.43
CA ASN A 86 -3.52 -4.66 -9.75
C ASN A 86 -2.11 -4.04 -9.75
N GLU A 87 -1.09 -4.86 -9.48
CA GLU A 87 0.34 -4.49 -9.43
C GLU A 87 0.78 -3.58 -8.27
N ALA A 88 -0.12 -3.19 -7.35
CA ALA A 88 0.26 -2.50 -6.14
C ALA A 88 0.43 -3.47 -4.97
N PRO A 89 1.54 -3.40 -4.22
CA PRO A 89 1.87 -4.38 -3.19
C PRO A 89 0.82 -4.40 -2.05
N PRO A 90 0.70 -5.52 -1.32
CA PRO A 90 -0.20 -5.64 -0.17
C PRO A 90 0.22 -4.70 0.98
N ALA A 91 -0.67 -4.57 1.97
CA ALA A 91 -0.39 -3.82 3.20
C ALA A 91 0.65 -4.49 4.13
N ILE A 92 0.96 -5.76 3.88
CA ILE A 92 1.96 -6.54 4.60
C ILE A 92 3.34 -6.14 4.07
N LEU A 93 4.18 -5.54 4.91
CA LEU A 93 5.54 -5.20 4.50
C LEU A 93 6.46 -6.41 4.58
N SER A 94 6.89 -6.87 3.40
CA SER A 94 7.93 -7.86 3.21
C SER A 94 9.05 -7.33 2.33
N ILE A 95 10.21 -7.99 2.40
CA ILE A 95 11.39 -7.62 1.63
C ILE A 95 11.71 -8.71 0.62
N PHE A 96 11.75 -8.32 -0.65
CA PHE A 96 12.27 -9.15 -1.73
C PHE A 96 13.75 -8.84 -1.92
N ILE A 97 14.60 -9.87 -1.90
CA ILE A 97 16.05 -9.71 -2.10
C ILE A 97 16.61 -10.48 -3.28
N GLY A 98 15.80 -11.34 -3.91
CA GLY A 98 16.22 -12.22 -4.99
C GLY A 98 16.81 -13.52 -4.45
N GLU A 99 16.58 -14.61 -5.20
CA GLU A 99 16.96 -15.97 -4.83
C GLU A 99 18.47 -16.08 -4.50
N GLN A 100 19.32 -15.51 -5.35
CA GLN A 100 20.77 -15.57 -5.17
C GLN A 100 21.25 -14.91 -3.86
N LEU A 101 20.77 -13.71 -3.55
CA LEU A 101 21.14 -13.05 -2.29
C LEU A 101 20.51 -13.76 -1.09
N ASN A 102 19.31 -14.32 -1.25
CA ASN A 102 18.67 -15.11 -0.20
C ASN A 102 19.49 -16.37 0.15
N GLU A 103 20.00 -17.07 -0.87
CA GLU A 103 20.91 -18.21 -0.69
C GLU A 103 22.21 -17.79 0.00
N VAL A 104 22.85 -16.70 -0.44
CA VAL A 104 24.07 -16.17 0.21
C VAL A 104 23.81 -15.87 1.69
N LEU A 105 22.68 -15.25 2.03
CA LEU A 105 22.34 -14.99 3.42
C LEU A 105 22.10 -16.30 4.21
N ASN A 106 21.47 -17.31 3.60
CA ASN A 106 21.26 -18.62 4.24
C ASN A 106 22.59 -19.37 4.46
N GLU A 107 23.55 -19.28 3.53
CA GLU A 107 24.91 -19.81 3.71
C GLU A 107 25.62 -19.12 4.89
N LEU A 108 25.52 -17.78 4.99
CA LEU A 108 26.14 -16.99 6.07
C LEU A 108 25.59 -17.32 7.46
N GLU A 109 24.35 -17.77 7.54
CA GLU A 109 23.72 -18.22 8.78
C GLU A 109 24.34 -19.49 9.36
N GLY A 110 24.75 -20.43 8.49
CA GLY A 110 25.27 -21.74 8.87
C GLY A 110 26.67 -21.74 9.48
N VAL A 111 27.34 -20.59 9.47
CA VAL A 111 28.73 -20.44 9.91
C VAL A 111 28.86 -20.52 11.46
N SER A 112 30.00 -21.04 11.95
CA SER A 112 30.34 -21.20 13.38
C SER A 112 30.45 -19.88 14.16
N LYS A 113 29.95 -19.87 15.41
CA LYS A 113 29.87 -18.67 16.29
C LYS A 113 31.22 -18.34 16.92
N GLY A 114 31.54 -17.05 17.02
CA GLY A 114 32.72 -16.56 17.71
C GLY A 114 33.94 -16.41 16.80
N LYS A 115 35.09 -16.86 17.28
CA LYS A 115 36.37 -16.72 16.58
C LYS A 115 36.46 -17.76 15.47
N LEU A 116 36.43 -17.29 14.23
CA LEU A 116 36.55 -18.13 13.04
C LEU A 116 37.98 -18.65 12.88
N SER A 117 38.13 -19.92 12.53
CA SER A 117 39.40 -20.53 12.14
C SER A 117 39.94 -19.87 10.85
N PRO A 118 41.26 -19.98 10.58
CA PRO A 118 41.82 -19.51 9.31
C PRO A 118 41.14 -20.12 8.06
N GLU A 119 40.79 -21.40 8.14
CA GLU A 119 40.10 -22.14 7.07
C GLU A 119 38.69 -21.60 6.86
N GLU A 120 37.91 -21.45 7.94
CA GLU A 120 36.55 -20.90 7.90
C GLU A 120 36.54 -19.47 7.34
N LYS A 121 37.52 -18.64 7.72
CA LYS A 121 37.65 -17.27 7.18
C LYS A 121 37.90 -17.27 5.68
N THR A 122 38.73 -18.20 5.22
CA THR A 122 39.10 -18.30 3.82
C THR A 122 37.91 -18.78 3.01
N GLU A 123 37.20 -19.79 3.51
CA GLU A 123 35.97 -20.30 2.92
C GLU A 123 34.87 -19.22 2.86
N LEU A 124 34.62 -18.47 3.94
CA LEU A 124 33.66 -17.37 3.89
C LEU A 124 34.04 -16.29 2.88
N LYS A 125 35.30 -15.86 2.90
CA LYS A 125 35.76 -14.74 2.05
C LYS A 125 35.74 -15.11 0.58
N LEU A 126 36.14 -16.33 0.23
CA LEU A 126 36.27 -16.77 -1.17
C LEU A 126 34.98 -17.40 -1.68
N ASN A 127 34.33 -18.26 -0.90
CA ASN A 127 33.27 -19.15 -1.38
C ASN A 127 31.86 -18.69 -1.02
N VAL A 128 31.68 -17.72 -0.11
CA VAL A 128 30.34 -17.19 0.24
C VAL A 128 30.25 -15.72 -0.17
N VAL A 129 31.15 -14.90 0.35
CA VAL A 129 31.21 -13.47 0.07
C VAL A 129 31.76 -13.19 -1.34
N GLY A 130 32.62 -14.06 -1.86
CA GLY A 130 33.14 -13.97 -3.23
C GLY A 130 32.16 -14.39 -4.32
N LYS A 131 31.09 -15.12 -3.98
CA LYS A 131 30.03 -15.53 -4.94
C LYS A 131 29.07 -14.40 -5.30
N ILE A 132 29.09 -13.27 -4.59
CA ILE A 132 28.19 -12.15 -4.86
C ILE A 132 28.67 -11.46 -6.14
N PRO A 133 27.89 -11.49 -7.24
CA PRO A 133 28.30 -10.87 -8.50
C PRO A 133 28.26 -9.35 -8.39
N GLU A 134 29.16 -8.67 -9.11
CA GLU A 134 29.19 -7.19 -9.18
C GLU A 134 27.92 -6.61 -9.79
N ILE A 135 27.30 -7.36 -10.72
CA ILE A 135 26.05 -6.99 -11.38
C ILE A 135 25.02 -8.06 -11.04
N LEU A 136 24.02 -7.67 -10.25
CA LEU A 136 22.83 -8.47 -10.00
C LEU A 136 21.78 -8.12 -11.06
N LEU A 137 21.67 -8.95 -12.08
CA LEU A 137 20.56 -8.90 -13.03
C LEU A 137 19.39 -9.66 -12.40
N ASP A 138 18.41 -8.94 -11.86
CA ASP A 138 17.15 -9.55 -11.46
C ASP A 138 15.99 -8.95 -12.25
N ASN A 139 15.44 -9.76 -13.16
CA ASN A 139 14.30 -9.47 -14.03
C ASN A 139 13.09 -10.35 -13.67
N THR A 140 12.98 -10.84 -12.43
CA THR A 140 11.82 -11.65 -12.02
C THR A 140 10.55 -10.80 -11.88
N ASP A 141 9.45 -11.25 -12.50
CA ASP A 141 8.15 -10.56 -12.42
C ASP A 141 7.60 -10.51 -10.98
N ARG A 142 7.99 -11.50 -10.17
CA ARG A 142 7.67 -11.62 -8.73
C ARG A 142 8.20 -10.45 -7.90
N ASN A 143 9.22 -9.76 -8.40
CA ASN A 143 9.70 -8.53 -7.80
C ASN A 143 8.51 -7.57 -7.62
N ARG A 144 7.65 -7.37 -8.65
CA ARG A 144 6.64 -6.29 -8.74
C ARG A 144 5.63 -6.25 -7.59
N THR A 145 5.31 -7.39 -6.97
CA THR A 145 4.31 -7.48 -5.90
C THR A 145 4.89 -7.19 -4.51
N SER A 146 6.22 -7.13 -4.38
CA SER A 146 6.88 -6.83 -3.12
C SER A 146 6.82 -5.34 -2.78
N PRO A 147 6.48 -4.96 -1.54
CA PRO A 147 6.43 -3.56 -1.16
C PRO A 147 7.80 -2.93 -0.95
N PHE A 148 8.84 -3.73 -0.67
CA PHE A 148 10.22 -3.27 -0.51
C PHE A 148 11.17 -4.26 -1.17
N ALA A 149 11.80 -3.88 -2.28
CA ALA A 149 12.58 -4.81 -3.09
C ALA A 149 14.00 -4.33 -3.33
N PHE A 150 14.98 -5.21 -3.18
CA PHE A 150 16.34 -4.94 -3.62
C PHE A 150 16.44 -5.10 -5.14
N THR A 151 16.91 -4.06 -5.83
CA THR A 151 16.97 -3.99 -7.30
C THR A 151 18.42 -3.81 -7.77
N GLY A 152 19.31 -4.65 -7.24
CA GLY A 152 20.72 -4.79 -7.61
C GLY A 152 21.67 -3.84 -6.90
N ASN A 153 21.32 -2.56 -6.75
CA ASN A 153 22.20 -1.57 -6.09
C ASN A 153 21.45 -0.55 -5.20
N LYS A 154 20.17 -0.80 -4.94
CA LYS A 154 19.25 0.08 -4.20
C LYS A 154 18.03 -0.71 -3.77
N PHE A 155 17.33 -0.24 -2.75
CA PHE A 155 15.99 -0.73 -2.43
C PHE A 155 14.93 0.14 -3.09
N GLU A 156 13.84 -0.46 -3.52
CA GLU A 156 12.69 0.22 -4.09
C GLU A 156 11.47 0.01 -3.17
N MET A 157 10.95 1.11 -2.63
CA MET A 157 9.72 1.13 -1.85
C MET A 157 8.53 1.42 -2.75
N ARG A 158 7.66 0.41 -2.96
CA ARG A 158 6.59 0.43 -3.98
C ARG A 158 5.21 0.74 -3.43
N GLY A 159 5.03 0.64 -2.12
CA GLY A 159 3.77 0.95 -1.45
C GLY A 159 3.39 2.44 -1.43
N VAL A 160 4.31 3.34 -1.80
CA VAL A 160 4.07 4.79 -1.74
C VAL A 160 3.09 5.25 -2.83
N GLY A 161 2.03 5.96 -2.43
CA GLY A 161 0.98 6.47 -3.32
C GLY A 161 1.45 7.60 -4.25
N SER A 162 0.83 7.72 -5.43
CA SER A 162 1.15 8.75 -6.44
C SER A 162 0.97 10.19 -5.95
N LYS A 163 0.01 10.46 -5.07
CA LYS A 163 -0.22 11.78 -4.49
C LYS A 163 0.69 12.04 -3.29
N ALA A 164 1.19 10.99 -2.64
CA ALA A 164 1.99 11.11 -1.42
C ALA A 164 3.26 11.96 -1.61
N ASN A 165 3.61 12.73 -0.58
CA ASN A 165 4.89 13.42 -0.50
C ASN A 165 5.97 12.40 -0.07
N CYS A 166 7.02 12.23 -0.88
CA CYS A 166 8.12 11.31 -0.62
C CYS A 166 8.82 11.57 0.72
N ALA A 167 8.81 12.81 1.22
CA ALA A 167 9.46 13.17 2.47
C ALA A 167 8.95 12.34 3.66
N LYS A 168 7.66 11.99 3.68
CA LYS A 168 7.07 11.22 4.77
C LYS A 168 7.66 9.80 4.89
N PRO A 169 7.57 8.92 3.86
CA PRO A 169 8.21 7.61 3.92
C PRO A 169 9.73 7.68 4.03
N MET A 170 10.38 8.67 3.40
CA MET A 170 11.84 8.82 3.51
C MET A 170 12.30 9.27 4.90
N THR A 171 11.52 10.10 5.61
CA THR A 171 11.82 10.47 7.00
C THR A 171 11.82 9.22 7.88
N VAL A 172 10.81 8.36 7.74
CA VAL A 172 10.73 7.10 8.49
C VAL A 172 11.87 6.17 8.11
N LEU A 173 12.07 5.88 6.82
CA LEU A 173 13.09 4.95 6.32
C LEU A 173 14.51 5.37 6.75
N ASN A 174 14.85 6.66 6.59
CA ASN A 174 16.17 7.15 7.00
C ASN A 174 16.33 7.12 8.54
N THR A 175 15.27 7.40 9.30
CA THR A 175 15.32 7.35 10.77
C THR A 175 15.54 5.93 11.28
N ILE A 176 14.81 4.93 10.77
CA ILE A 176 14.96 3.53 11.16
C ILE A 176 16.34 2.99 10.76
N MET A 177 16.85 3.39 9.59
CA MET A 177 18.19 2.99 9.14
C MET A 177 19.28 3.59 10.02
N ALA A 178 19.18 4.89 10.34
CA ALA A 178 20.14 5.56 11.22
C ALA A 178 20.15 4.93 12.63
N LYS A 179 18.96 4.62 13.20
CA LYS A 179 18.84 3.92 14.48
C LYS A 179 19.51 2.54 14.43
N GLN A 180 19.26 1.78 13.36
CA GLN A 180 19.79 0.43 13.19
C GLN A 180 21.32 0.45 13.05
N LEU A 181 21.90 1.38 12.31
CA LEU A 181 23.35 1.52 12.18
C LEU A 181 24.03 1.89 13.51
N LEU A 182 23.40 2.75 14.33
CA LEU A 182 23.91 3.06 15.67
C LEU A 182 23.88 1.84 16.60
N SER A 183 22.82 1.04 16.57
CA SER A 183 22.73 -0.21 17.32
C SER A 183 23.79 -1.21 16.87
N PHE A 184 23.91 -1.41 15.56
CA PHE A 184 24.93 -2.28 14.97
C PHE A 184 26.34 -1.90 15.37
N LYS A 185 26.70 -0.61 15.31
CA LYS A 185 28.02 -0.12 15.73
C LYS A 185 28.30 -0.47 17.19
N LYS A 186 27.33 -0.25 18.09
CA LYS A 186 27.46 -0.58 19.51
C LYS A 186 27.65 -2.08 19.75
N GLU A 187 26.91 -2.93 19.04
CA GLU A 187 27.02 -4.39 19.16
C GLU A 187 28.39 -4.90 18.66
N VAL A 188 28.87 -4.36 17.53
CA VAL A 188 30.20 -4.68 16.99
C VAL A 188 31.30 -4.25 17.97
N ASP A 189 31.24 -3.02 18.49
CA ASP A 189 32.23 -2.51 19.44
C ASP A 189 32.29 -3.37 20.71
N GLN A 190 31.14 -3.81 21.22
CA GLN A 190 31.11 -4.72 22.37
C GLN A 190 31.85 -6.05 22.11
N LEU A 191 31.76 -6.62 20.90
CA LEU A 191 32.48 -7.83 20.55
C LEU A 191 33.99 -7.59 20.38
N VAL A 192 34.38 -6.42 19.85
CA VAL A 192 35.79 -6.04 19.72
C VAL A 192 36.40 -5.78 21.10
N ASP A 193 35.80 -4.90 21.89
CA ASP A 193 36.38 -4.39 23.13
C ASP A 193 36.31 -5.41 24.26
N LYS A 194 35.19 -6.13 24.40
CA LYS A 194 34.97 -7.04 25.55
C LYS A 194 35.36 -8.48 25.27
N LYS A 195 35.32 -8.91 24.01
CA LYS A 195 35.63 -10.31 23.63
C LYS A 195 36.90 -10.44 22.79
N GLY A 196 37.56 -9.34 22.45
CA GLY A 196 38.84 -9.36 21.73
C GLY A 196 38.74 -9.89 20.30
N LEU A 197 37.55 -9.86 19.68
CA LEU A 197 37.39 -10.27 18.28
C LEU A 197 38.03 -9.23 17.35
N LYS A 198 38.55 -9.70 16.20
CA LYS A 198 38.93 -8.78 15.13
C LYS A 198 37.69 -8.09 14.56
N LYS A 199 37.84 -6.86 14.03
CA LYS A 199 36.73 -6.06 13.48
C LYS A 199 35.87 -6.85 12.48
N ASP A 200 36.49 -7.50 11.49
CA ASP A 200 35.76 -8.30 10.49
C ASP A 200 34.97 -9.44 11.15
N GLU A 201 35.57 -10.14 12.12
CA GLU A 201 34.92 -11.25 12.84
C GLU A 201 33.73 -10.75 13.66
N ALA A 202 33.87 -9.62 14.35
CA ALA A 202 32.80 -8.99 15.11
C ALA A 202 31.63 -8.60 14.19
N ILE A 203 31.91 -7.97 13.05
CA ILE A 203 30.91 -7.64 12.02
C ILE A 203 30.16 -8.90 11.57
N PHE A 204 30.87 -9.94 11.17
CA PHE A 204 30.24 -11.19 10.72
C PHE A 204 29.35 -11.83 11.79
N ASN A 205 29.79 -11.82 13.05
CA ASN A 205 28.99 -12.37 14.15
C ASN A 205 27.67 -11.61 14.33
N VAL A 206 27.68 -10.27 14.28
CA VAL A 206 26.45 -9.48 14.39
C VAL A 206 25.54 -9.69 13.16
N LEU A 207 26.10 -9.63 11.95
CA LEU A 207 25.34 -9.82 10.72
C LEU A 207 24.65 -11.19 10.68
N ARG A 208 25.32 -12.24 11.15
CA ARG A 208 24.73 -13.58 11.23
C ARG A 208 23.47 -13.63 12.10
N GLU A 209 23.54 -13.03 13.29
CA GLU A 209 22.40 -13.01 14.20
C GLU A 209 21.26 -12.16 13.63
N TYR A 210 21.57 -11.06 12.94
CA TYR A 210 20.56 -10.28 12.23
C TYR A 210 19.89 -11.10 11.12
N ILE A 211 20.66 -11.80 10.28
CA ILE A 211 20.13 -12.66 9.21
C ILE A 211 19.13 -13.68 9.78
N LYS A 212 19.45 -14.32 10.91
CA LYS A 212 18.54 -15.27 11.60
C LYS A 212 17.22 -14.60 11.99
N THR A 213 17.31 -13.43 12.65
CA THR A 213 16.11 -12.74 13.15
C THR A 213 15.25 -12.15 12.03
N CYS A 214 15.88 -11.68 10.95
CA CYS A 214 15.20 -11.05 9.81
C CYS A 214 14.55 -12.04 8.85
N LYS A 215 14.71 -13.36 9.06
CA LYS A 215 14.08 -14.38 8.19
C LYS A 215 12.59 -14.15 8.00
N ARG A 216 11.91 -13.69 9.05
CA ARG A 216 10.47 -13.48 9.06
C ARG A 216 10.00 -12.49 7.99
N ILE A 217 10.75 -11.42 7.70
CA ILE A 217 10.33 -10.38 6.76
C ILE A 217 10.74 -10.65 5.30
N ARG A 218 11.68 -11.55 5.07
CA ARG A 218 12.13 -11.90 3.70
C ARG A 218 11.09 -12.78 3.01
N PHE A 219 10.67 -12.40 1.82
CA PHE A 219 9.68 -13.15 1.05
C PHE A 219 9.89 -12.99 -0.46
N GLU A 220 9.98 -14.13 -1.15
CA GLU A 220 10.29 -14.23 -2.59
C GLU A 220 9.08 -14.72 -3.43
N GLY A 221 7.93 -14.92 -2.77
CA GLY A 221 6.71 -15.47 -3.37
C GLY A 221 5.71 -14.40 -3.84
N ASP A 222 4.50 -14.86 -4.19
CA ASP A 222 3.40 -13.98 -4.58
C ASP A 222 2.77 -13.30 -3.36
N GLY A 223 2.94 -11.98 -3.28
CA GLY A 223 2.43 -11.14 -2.20
C GLY A 223 0.90 -11.00 -2.16
N TYR A 224 0.19 -11.38 -3.22
CA TYR A 224 -1.29 -11.31 -3.26
C TYR A 224 -1.97 -12.58 -2.74
N SER A 225 -1.23 -13.67 -2.59
CA SER A 225 -1.81 -14.95 -2.22
C SER A 225 -2.36 -14.93 -0.79
N GLU A 226 -3.51 -15.56 -0.58
CA GLU A 226 -4.05 -15.80 0.77
C GLU A 226 -3.08 -16.67 1.60
N ALA A 227 -2.32 -17.54 0.94
CA ALA A 227 -1.24 -18.31 1.55
C ALA A 227 -0.20 -17.37 2.20
N TRP A 228 0.21 -16.31 1.50
CA TRP A 228 1.12 -15.30 2.05
C TRP A 228 0.49 -14.54 3.22
N GLU A 229 -0.79 -14.16 3.15
CA GLU A 229 -1.45 -13.47 4.28
C GLU A 229 -1.43 -14.33 5.56
N ASN A 230 -1.73 -15.62 5.43
CA ASN A 230 -1.70 -16.57 6.55
C ASN A 230 -0.27 -16.82 7.07
N GLU A 231 0.68 -16.96 6.16
CA GLU A 231 2.10 -17.16 6.50
C GLU A 231 2.72 -15.92 7.15
N ALA A 232 2.46 -14.73 6.63
CA ALA A 232 2.93 -13.47 7.21
C ALA A 232 2.44 -13.30 8.65
N LYS A 233 1.18 -13.66 8.91
CA LYS A 233 0.60 -13.66 10.25
C LYS A 233 1.29 -14.65 11.18
N SER A 234 1.59 -15.88 10.73
CA SER A 234 2.33 -16.86 11.55
C SER A 234 3.78 -16.45 11.82
N ARG A 235 4.38 -15.68 10.90
CA ARG A 235 5.69 -15.01 11.05
C ARG A 235 5.66 -13.74 11.91
N GLY A 236 4.46 -13.29 12.33
CA GLY A 236 4.27 -12.11 13.18
C GLY A 236 4.44 -10.76 12.46
N LEU A 237 4.23 -10.72 11.13
CA LEU A 237 4.16 -9.48 10.36
C LEU A 237 2.77 -8.85 10.49
N SER A 238 2.72 -7.52 10.57
CA SER A 238 1.48 -6.76 10.64
C SER A 238 0.73 -6.74 9.30
N ASN A 239 -0.58 -6.55 9.37
CA ASN A 239 -1.43 -6.36 8.19
C ASN A 239 -2.46 -5.25 8.43
N ASN A 240 -1.96 -4.02 8.56
CA ASN A 240 -2.82 -2.84 8.71
C ASN A 240 -3.43 -2.44 7.36
N LYS A 241 -4.60 -3.00 7.06
CA LYS A 241 -5.27 -2.89 5.74
C LYS A 241 -5.80 -1.48 5.44
N ASN A 242 -6.13 -0.70 6.46
CA ASN A 242 -6.69 0.65 6.28
C ASN A 242 -5.88 1.71 7.03
N THR A 243 -6.07 2.96 6.61
CA THR A 243 -5.36 4.12 7.13
C THR A 243 -5.56 4.32 8.63
N PRO A 244 -6.79 4.31 9.20
CA PRO A 244 -6.95 4.50 10.64
C PRO A 244 -6.21 3.45 11.49
N GLN A 245 -6.17 2.19 11.07
CA GLN A 245 -5.39 1.15 11.75
C GLN A 245 -3.88 1.41 11.62
N ALA A 246 -3.40 1.70 10.41
CA ALA A 246 -1.98 1.95 10.17
C ALA A 246 -1.46 3.19 10.92
N LEU A 247 -2.28 4.23 11.07
CA LEU A 247 -1.87 5.47 11.74
C LEU A 247 -1.76 5.34 13.27
N LYS A 248 -2.41 4.37 13.91
CA LYS A 248 -2.28 4.11 15.36
C LYS A 248 -0.82 3.88 15.78
N VAL A 249 -0.04 3.30 14.87
CA VAL A 249 1.34 2.86 15.06
C VAL A 249 2.30 4.03 15.24
N LEU A 250 1.99 5.20 14.68
CA LEU A 250 2.81 6.41 14.84
C LEU A 250 3.03 6.75 16.32
N THR A 251 2.02 6.53 17.15
CA THR A 251 2.06 6.82 18.59
C THR A 251 2.32 5.60 19.47
N SER A 252 2.78 4.49 18.90
CA SER A 252 3.23 3.35 19.69
C SER A 252 4.44 3.73 20.55
N LYS A 253 4.70 2.97 21.62
CA LYS A 253 5.85 3.24 22.51
C LYS A 253 7.16 3.15 21.73
N GLU A 254 7.23 2.20 20.81
CA GLU A 254 8.37 1.89 19.96
C GLU A 254 8.65 3.04 18.97
N SER A 255 7.61 3.58 18.33
CA SER A 255 7.71 4.71 17.39
C SER A 255 8.10 6.00 18.11
N LEU A 256 7.48 6.30 19.25
CA LEU A 256 7.82 7.48 20.06
C LEU A 256 9.26 7.41 20.58
N ALA A 257 9.68 6.24 21.07
CA ALA A 257 11.05 6.02 21.51
C ALA A 257 12.06 6.15 20.37
N LEU A 258 11.74 5.65 19.16
CA LEU A 258 12.57 5.80 17.97
C LEU A 258 12.81 7.29 17.68
N PHE A 259 11.76 8.05 17.42
CA PHE A 259 11.87 9.46 17.01
C PHE A 259 12.56 10.32 18.07
N LYS A 260 12.24 10.09 19.35
CA LYS A 260 12.89 10.78 20.48
C LYS A 260 14.37 10.45 20.56
N SER A 261 14.74 9.16 20.48
CA SER A 261 16.14 8.74 20.61
C SER A 261 17.02 9.20 19.45
N MET A 262 16.41 9.45 18.29
CA MET A 262 17.08 9.93 17.08
C MET A 262 17.01 11.46 16.93
N ASN A 263 16.39 12.17 17.87
CA ASN A 263 16.16 13.63 17.82
C ASN A 263 15.52 14.10 16.48
N VAL A 264 14.61 13.29 15.93
CA VAL A 264 13.91 13.61 14.67
C VAL A 264 12.60 14.33 14.94
N MET A 265 11.81 13.83 15.89
CA MET A 265 10.55 14.43 16.33
C MET A 265 10.33 14.20 17.82
N SER A 266 9.74 15.18 18.48
CA SER A 266 9.21 15.07 19.84
C SER A 266 7.89 14.29 19.86
N GLU A 267 7.51 13.82 21.04
CA GLU A 267 6.23 13.10 21.20
C GLU A 267 5.02 13.96 20.82
N ILE A 268 5.06 15.26 21.14
CA ILE A 268 3.98 16.20 20.79
C ILE A 268 3.85 16.30 19.27
N GLU A 269 4.96 16.46 18.55
CA GLU A 269 4.95 16.54 17.09
C GLU A 269 4.40 15.26 16.44
N VAL A 270 4.77 14.08 16.96
CA VAL A 270 4.28 12.81 16.43
C VAL A 270 2.77 12.67 16.63
N ARG A 271 2.26 13.04 17.82
CA ARG A 271 0.81 12.99 18.12
C ARG A 271 0.01 13.95 17.24
N VAL A 272 0.50 15.19 17.07
CA VAL A 272 -0.15 16.18 16.19
C VAL A 272 -0.16 15.71 14.73
N ARG A 273 0.94 15.11 14.25
CA ARG A 273 0.98 14.55 12.89
C ARG A 273 -0.04 13.43 12.70
N GLN A 274 -0.16 12.51 13.66
CA GLN A 274 -1.18 11.46 13.60
C GLN A 274 -2.60 12.06 13.54
N GLU A 275 -2.89 13.06 14.38
CA GLU A 275 -4.18 13.73 14.41
C GLU A 275 -4.51 14.39 13.07
N VAL A 276 -3.59 15.18 12.50
CA VAL A 276 -3.77 15.82 11.19
C VAL A 276 -4.00 14.80 10.08
N GLU A 277 -3.29 13.68 10.09
CA GLU A 277 -3.48 12.63 9.07
C GLU A 277 -4.83 11.89 9.21
N LEU A 278 -5.31 11.70 10.44
CA LEU A 278 -6.64 11.14 10.67
C LEU A 278 -7.74 12.15 10.29
N GLU A 279 -7.54 13.44 10.54
CA GLU A 279 -8.43 14.50 10.07
C GLU A 279 -8.49 14.57 8.55
N GLU A 280 -7.35 14.47 7.86
CA GLU A 280 -7.29 14.40 6.40
C GLU A 280 -8.07 13.19 5.89
N TYR A 281 -7.88 12.00 6.50
CA TYR A 281 -8.61 10.79 6.15
C TYR A 281 -10.13 10.98 6.33
N VAL A 282 -10.56 11.44 7.50
CA VAL A 282 -11.98 11.69 7.81
C VAL A 282 -12.58 12.67 6.80
N SER A 283 -11.87 13.75 6.51
CA SER A 283 -12.32 14.77 5.56
C SER A 283 -12.46 14.21 4.14
N HIS A 284 -11.52 13.37 3.71
CA HIS A 284 -11.58 12.70 2.40
C HIS A 284 -12.83 11.83 2.26
N ILE A 285 -13.00 10.87 3.17
CA ILE A 285 -14.15 9.95 3.14
C ILE A 285 -15.46 10.72 3.32
N GLN A 286 -15.46 11.78 4.12
CA GLN A 286 -16.63 12.64 4.27
C GLN A 286 -17.00 13.33 2.95
N ILE A 287 -16.04 13.89 2.22
CA ILE A 287 -16.28 14.53 0.92
C ILE A 287 -16.79 13.50 -0.07
N GLU A 288 -16.16 12.33 -0.16
CA GLU A 288 -16.63 11.24 -1.02
C GLU A 288 -18.08 10.86 -0.71
N GLY A 289 -18.43 10.67 0.56
CA GLY A 289 -19.81 10.37 0.95
C GLY A 289 -20.81 11.47 0.59
N ARG A 290 -20.41 12.75 0.66
CA ARG A 290 -21.25 13.87 0.22
C ARG A 290 -21.44 13.85 -1.30
N VAL A 291 -20.36 13.63 -2.05
CA VAL A 291 -20.41 13.53 -3.52
C VAL A 291 -21.26 12.34 -3.96
N PHE A 292 -21.14 11.18 -3.30
CA PHE A 292 -22.03 10.03 -3.55
C PHE A 292 -23.50 10.38 -3.37
N THR A 293 -23.82 11.13 -2.32
CA THR A 293 -25.21 11.58 -2.05
C THR A 293 -25.70 12.51 -3.16
N GLU A 294 -24.89 13.48 -3.56
CA GLU A 294 -25.20 14.43 -4.62
C GLU A 294 -25.36 13.74 -5.98
N LEU A 295 -24.46 12.83 -6.34
CA LEU A 295 -24.53 12.07 -7.58
C LEU A 295 -25.74 11.14 -7.62
N ALA A 296 -26.03 10.45 -6.52
CA ALA A 296 -27.19 9.56 -6.43
C ALA A 296 -28.50 10.32 -6.63
N TYR A 297 -28.72 11.40 -5.86
CA TYR A 297 -29.99 12.11 -5.86
C TYR A 297 -30.14 13.14 -6.99
N GLY A 298 -29.04 13.81 -7.35
CA GLY A 298 -29.05 14.89 -8.34
C GLY A 298 -28.94 14.41 -9.79
N TYR A 299 -28.35 13.23 -10.01
CA TYR A 299 -28.00 12.77 -11.35
C TYR A 299 -28.55 11.37 -11.65
N VAL A 300 -28.13 10.35 -10.90
CA VAL A 300 -28.41 8.94 -11.24
C VAL A 300 -29.90 8.60 -11.10
N ILE A 301 -30.52 8.90 -9.93
CA ILE A 301 -31.93 8.60 -9.70
C ILE A 301 -32.84 9.37 -10.69
N PRO A 302 -32.67 10.69 -10.91
CA PRO A 302 -33.48 11.43 -11.87
C PRO A 302 -33.42 10.86 -13.29
N ALA A 303 -32.21 10.54 -13.78
CA ALA A 303 -32.03 9.93 -15.10
C ALA A 303 -32.74 8.57 -15.21
N ALA A 304 -32.65 7.75 -14.16
CA ALA A 304 -33.31 6.45 -14.10
C ALA A 304 -34.84 6.58 -14.12
N VAL A 305 -35.40 7.53 -13.36
CA VAL A 305 -36.84 7.81 -13.34
C VAL A 305 -37.32 8.34 -14.70
N GLU A 306 -36.54 9.22 -15.34
CA GLU A 306 -36.88 9.74 -16.68
C GLU A 306 -36.97 8.61 -17.70
N TYR A 307 -35.95 7.74 -17.76
CA TYR A 307 -35.94 6.62 -18.67
C TYR A 307 -37.05 5.60 -18.35
N GLN A 308 -37.28 5.33 -17.06
CA GLN A 308 -38.38 4.48 -16.61
C GLN A 308 -39.75 5.00 -17.08
N ASN A 309 -39.98 6.31 -17.00
CA ASN A 309 -41.21 6.92 -17.50
C ASN A 309 -41.39 6.72 -19.01
N LYS A 310 -40.32 6.72 -19.80
CA LYS A 310 -40.39 6.42 -21.24
C LYS A 310 -40.77 4.97 -21.49
N LEU A 311 -40.21 4.02 -20.75
CA LEU A 311 -40.58 2.61 -20.84
C LEU A 311 -42.05 2.39 -20.45
N ILE A 312 -42.51 3.01 -19.36
CA ILE A 312 -43.91 2.94 -18.93
C ILE A 312 -44.84 3.48 -20.02
N LYS A 313 -44.52 4.64 -20.62
CA LYS A 313 -45.31 5.19 -21.74
C LYS A 313 -45.35 4.24 -22.94
N ASN A 314 -44.25 3.56 -23.25
CA ASN A 314 -44.22 2.55 -24.30
C ASN A 314 -45.16 1.37 -23.98
N VAL A 315 -45.12 0.85 -22.75
CA VAL A 315 -46.01 -0.23 -22.30
C VAL A 315 -47.48 0.18 -22.38
N VAL A 316 -47.82 1.41 -21.96
CA VAL A 316 -49.18 1.96 -22.06
C VAL A 316 -49.61 2.06 -23.52
N GLY A 317 -48.76 2.57 -24.42
CA GLY A 317 -49.07 2.63 -25.85
C GLY A 317 -49.28 1.25 -26.48
N LEU A 318 -48.48 0.24 -26.11
CA LEU A 318 -48.70 -1.15 -26.55
C LEU A 318 -50.05 -1.69 -26.07
N LYS A 319 -50.46 -1.34 -24.85
CA LYS A 319 -51.77 -1.71 -24.30
C LYS A 319 -52.92 -1.05 -25.06
N GLU A 320 -52.78 0.21 -25.45
CA GLU A 320 -53.79 0.92 -26.24
C GLU A 320 -53.97 0.31 -27.63
N VAL A 321 -52.87 -0.08 -28.29
CA VAL A 321 -52.91 -0.66 -29.64
C VAL A 321 -53.38 -2.12 -29.64
N TYR A 322 -52.91 -2.94 -28.70
CA TYR A 322 -53.10 -4.39 -28.73
C TYR A 322 -54.08 -4.94 -27.67
N GLY A 323 -54.63 -4.08 -26.82
CA GLY A 323 -55.58 -4.49 -25.78
C GLY A 323 -55.02 -5.58 -24.86
N ALA A 324 -55.76 -6.67 -24.63
CA ALA A 324 -55.34 -7.75 -23.74
C ALA A 324 -54.08 -8.50 -24.21
N ALA A 325 -53.75 -8.46 -25.51
CA ALA A 325 -52.60 -9.17 -26.07
C ALA A 325 -51.25 -8.49 -25.78
N HIS A 326 -51.25 -7.22 -25.32
CA HIS A 326 -50.00 -6.46 -25.08
C HIS A 326 -49.06 -7.14 -24.08
N LYS A 327 -49.58 -7.93 -23.13
CA LYS A 327 -48.78 -8.53 -22.05
C LYS A 327 -47.61 -9.36 -22.56
N LYS A 328 -47.80 -10.10 -23.66
CA LYS A 328 -46.71 -10.88 -24.30
C LYS A 328 -45.70 -9.99 -25.04
N MET A 329 -46.12 -8.81 -25.48
CA MET A 329 -45.30 -7.87 -26.26
C MET A 329 -44.55 -6.88 -25.37
N SER A 330 -45.02 -6.66 -24.14
CA SER A 330 -44.46 -5.70 -23.18
C SER A 330 -43.67 -6.35 -22.03
N GLU A 331 -43.54 -7.68 -22.02
CA GLU A 331 -42.91 -8.44 -20.92
C GLU A 331 -41.47 -7.97 -20.65
N SER A 332 -40.67 -7.81 -21.70
CA SER A 332 -39.28 -7.36 -21.56
C SER A 332 -39.17 -5.93 -21.03
N GLN A 333 -40.07 -5.03 -21.44
CA GLN A 333 -40.09 -3.65 -20.96
C GLN A 333 -40.51 -3.59 -19.49
N LEU A 334 -41.46 -4.44 -19.07
CA LEU A 334 -41.89 -4.53 -17.68
C LEU A 334 -40.76 -5.07 -16.77
N ASP A 335 -39.99 -6.08 -17.21
CA ASP A 335 -38.80 -6.56 -16.49
C ASP A 335 -37.78 -5.43 -16.27
N ILE A 336 -37.48 -4.66 -17.32
CA ILE A 336 -36.55 -3.52 -17.22
C ILE A 336 -37.09 -2.47 -16.23
N VAL A 337 -38.39 -2.15 -16.28
CA VAL A 337 -39.02 -1.18 -15.36
C VAL A 337 -38.92 -1.66 -13.90
N GLU A 338 -39.16 -2.95 -13.64
CA GLU A 338 -39.05 -3.55 -12.31
C GLU A 338 -37.61 -3.44 -11.79
N ARG A 339 -36.63 -3.88 -12.58
CA ARG A 339 -35.21 -3.83 -12.20
C ARG A 339 -34.70 -2.41 -11.98
N ILE A 340 -35.13 -1.44 -12.80
CA ILE A 340 -34.82 -0.02 -12.56
C ILE A 340 -35.40 0.43 -11.21
N SER A 341 -36.65 0.07 -10.91
CA SER A 341 -37.29 0.42 -9.63
C SER A 341 -36.52 -0.13 -8.43
N GLU A 342 -36.09 -1.39 -8.51
CA GLU A 342 -35.30 -2.04 -7.46
C GLU A 342 -33.98 -1.32 -7.20
N HIS A 343 -33.24 -1.00 -8.26
CA HIS A 343 -31.95 -0.31 -8.11
C HIS A 343 -32.11 1.13 -7.63
N ILE A 344 -33.13 1.87 -8.09
CA ILE A 344 -33.45 3.21 -7.54
C ILE A 344 -33.73 3.12 -6.04
N ARG A 345 -34.59 2.17 -5.63
CA ARG A 345 -34.94 1.95 -4.22
C ARG A 345 -33.70 1.67 -3.39
N ASP A 346 -32.85 0.76 -3.84
CA ASP A 346 -31.69 0.34 -3.08
C ASP A 346 -30.60 1.42 -3.01
N ILE A 347 -30.38 2.20 -4.09
CA ILE A 347 -29.53 3.41 -4.06
C ILE A 347 -30.04 4.36 -2.98
N LYS A 348 -31.35 4.64 -2.97
CA LYS A 348 -31.95 5.56 -2.00
C LYS A 348 -31.74 5.08 -0.56
N ILE A 349 -32.13 3.84 -0.26
CA ILE A 349 -32.01 3.25 1.09
C ILE A 349 -30.56 3.30 1.58
N LYS A 350 -29.62 2.89 0.73
CA LYS A 350 -28.19 2.84 1.08
C LYS A 350 -27.59 4.23 1.25
N THR A 351 -27.97 5.18 0.41
CA THR A 351 -27.53 6.58 0.52
C THR A 351 -28.04 7.21 1.81
N ASP A 352 -29.32 7.01 2.16
CA ASP A 352 -29.89 7.51 3.40
C ASP A 352 -29.20 6.91 4.63
N ALA A 353 -28.97 5.59 4.63
CA ALA A 353 -28.26 4.91 5.70
C ALA A 353 -26.82 5.42 5.87
N MET A 354 -26.09 5.60 4.77
CA MET A 354 -24.74 6.19 4.77
C MET A 354 -24.74 7.61 5.37
N VAL A 355 -25.74 8.44 5.02
CA VAL A 355 -25.89 9.80 5.56
C VAL A 355 -26.09 9.76 7.08
N GLU A 356 -26.88 8.82 7.59
CA GLU A 356 -27.07 8.65 9.04
C GLU A 356 -25.78 8.19 9.74
N GLU A 357 -25.04 7.23 9.19
CA GLU A 357 -23.75 6.81 9.74
C GLU A 357 -22.74 7.97 9.75
N ARG A 358 -22.74 8.80 8.70
CA ARG A 358 -21.91 10.01 8.65
C ARG A 358 -22.28 11.02 9.73
N LYS A 359 -23.58 11.21 10.02
CA LYS A 359 -24.04 12.07 11.13
C LYS A 359 -23.55 11.53 12.48
N LYS A 360 -23.69 10.22 12.72
CA LYS A 360 -23.18 9.58 13.94
C LYS A 360 -21.68 9.76 14.10
N ALA A 361 -20.90 9.48 13.06
CA ALA A 361 -19.45 9.62 13.06
C ALA A 361 -19.01 11.08 13.31
N ASN A 362 -19.70 12.06 12.73
CA ASN A 362 -19.40 13.49 12.91
C ASN A 362 -19.52 13.96 14.37
N ASN A 363 -20.44 13.38 15.13
CA ASN A 363 -20.67 13.73 16.53
C ASN A 363 -19.63 13.11 17.49
N MET A 364 -18.71 12.27 16.98
CA MET A 364 -17.62 11.74 17.79
C MET A 364 -16.59 12.83 18.08
N VAL A 365 -16.18 12.96 19.35
CA VAL A 365 -15.18 13.96 19.77
C VAL A 365 -13.77 13.49 19.43
N GLU A 366 -13.46 12.23 19.72
CA GLU A 366 -12.12 11.67 19.55
C GLU A 366 -11.85 11.32 18.08
N ILE A 367 -10.79 11.92 17.51
CA ILE A 367 -10.46 11.77 16.09
C ILE A 367 -10.19 10.32 15.67
N ASN A 368 -9.56 9.52 16.54
CA ASN A 368 -9.29 8.10 16.28
C ASN A 368 -10.59 7.31 16.11
N LYS A 369 -11.57 7.52 17.00
CA LYS A 369 -12.89 6.88 16.93
C LYS A 369 -13.67 7.35 15.72
N LYS A 370 -13.61 8.65 15.41
CA LYS A 370 -14.22 9.23 14.22
C LYS A 370 -13.67 8.60 12.94
N ALA A 371 -12.34 8.50 12.81
CA ALA A 371 -11.70 7.90 11.65
C ALA A 371 -12.08 6.42 11.47
N LEU A 372 -12.13 5.65 12.56
CA LEU A 372 -12.61 4.26 12.53
C LEU A 372 -14.08 4.17 12.12
N ALA A 373 -14.95 5.02 12.66
CA ALA A 373 -16.37 5.05 12.28
C ALA A 373 -16.56 5.37 10.79
N TYR A 374 -15.78 6.32 10.24
CA TYR A 374 -15.79 6.57 8.79
C TYR A 374 -15.31 5.37 7.97
N CYS A 375 -14.24 4.70 8.41
CA CYS A 375 -13.70 3.52 7.74
C CYS A 375 -14.65 2.32 7.77
N ASP A 376 -15.23 2.03 8.93
CA ASP A 376 -15.94 0.77 9.20
C ASP A 376 -17.46 0.89 8.98
N HIS A 377 -18.02 2.10 9.03
CA HIS A 377 -19.47 2.31 8.94
C HIS A 377 -19.91 3.25 7.81
N VAL A 378 -19.07 4.17 7.32
CA VAL A 378 -19.44 5.08 6.21
C VAL A 378 -18.94 4.55 4.87
N ARG A 379 -17.62 4.34 4.74
CA ARG A 379 -16.97 3.90 3.51
C ARG A 379 -17.59 2.62 2.88
N PRO A 380 -18.04 1.60 3.64
CA PRO A 380 -18.62 0.40 3.04
C PRO A 380 -19.89 0.65 2.20
N TYR A 381 -20.59 1.76 2.41
CA TYR A 381 -21.74 2.13 1.58
C TYR A 381 -21.35 2.58 0.17
N PHE A 382 -20.12 3.04 -0.06
CA PHE A 382 -19.70 3.53 -1.38
C PHE A 382 -19.80 2.42 -2.42
N ASP A 383 -19.26 1.24 -2.12
CA ASP A 383 -19.32 0.08 -3.02
C ASP A 383 -20.76 -0.42 -3.20
N GLN A 384 -21.58 -0.38 -2.14
CA GLN A 384 -22.97 -0.82 -2.21
C GLN A 384 -23.82 0.12 -3.08
N ILE A 385 -23.66 1.45 -2.93
CA ILE A 385 -24.37 2.44 -3.76
C ILE A 385 -23.88 2.32 -5.20
N ARG A 386 -22.56 2.30 -5.40
CA ARG A 386 -21.93 2.16 -6.70
C ARG A 386 -22.44 0.95 -7.46
N TYR A 387 -22.54 -0.22 -6.82
CA TYR A 387 -23.03 -1.44 -7.45
C TYR A 387 -24.37 -1.21 -8.16
N HIS A 388 -25.33 -0.56 -7.50
CA HIS A 388 -26.64 -0.30 -8.10
C HIS A 388 -26.58 0.79 -9.18
N CYS A 389 -25.74 1.81 -9.02
CA CYS A 389 -25.49 2.80 -10.07
C CYS A 389 -24.92 2.14 -11.35
N ASP A 390 -23.92 1.27 -11.20
CA ASP A 390 -23.28 0.55 -12.31
C ASP A 390 -24.28 -0.40 -13.01
N LYS A 391 -25.26 -0.97 -12.27
CA LYS A 391 -26.36 -1.75 -12.86
C LYS A 391 -27.35 -0.88 -13.62
N LEU A 392 -27.69 0.30 -13.10
CA LEU A 392 -28.53 1.27 -13.81
C LEU A 392 -27.88 1.77 -15.09
N GLU A 393 -26.56 2.00 -15.10
CA GLU A 393 -25.81 2.42 -16.29
C GLU A 393 -26.01 1.46 -17.49
N GLN A 394 -26.17 0.17 -17.21
CA GLN A 394 -26.37 -0.88 -18.21
C GLN A 394 -27.82 -0.97 -18.71
N LEU A 395 -28.78 -0.58 -17.88
CA LEU A 395 -30.21 -0.66 -18.19
C LEU A 395 -30.71 0.62 -18.89
N ILE A 396 -30.13 1.76 -18.54
CA ILE A 396 -30.57 3.07 -19.03
C ILE A 396 -29.97 3.35 -20.41
N GLY A 397 -30.81 3.85 -21.32
CA GLY A 397 -30.37 4.27 -22.65
C GLY A 397 -29.26 5.32 -22.56
N ASN A 398 -28.24 5.22 -23.41
CA ASN A 398 -27.02 6.03 -23.30
C ASN A 398 -27.28 7.55 -23.32
N GLU A 399 -28.29 7.99 -24.07
CA GLU A 399 -28.69 9.39 -24.19
C GLU A 399 -29.27 9.99 -22.88
N TYR A 400 -29.74 9.14 -21.95
CA TYR A 400 -30.25 9.56 -20.64
C TYR A 400 -29.21 9.47 -19.53
N TRP A 401 -28.10 8.76 -19.77
CA TRP A 401 -27.13 8.53 -18.71
C TRP A 401 -26.30 9.80 -18.47
N PRO A 402 -26.27 10.34 -17.24
CA PRO A 402 -25.77 11.69 -17.00
C PRO A 402 -24.25 11.79 -16.84
N LEU A 403 -23.56 10.66 -16.67
CA LEU A 403 -22.12 10.62 -16.39
C LEU A 403 -21.36 10.05 -17.59
N SER A 404 -20.14 10.56 -17.82
CA SER A 404 -19.25 9.98 -18.82
C SER A 404 -18.91 8.53 -18.45
N LYS A 405 -19.12 7.62 -19.40
CA LYS A 405 -18.84 6.20 -19.19
C LYS A 405 -17.35 5.93 -19.22
N TYR A 406 -16.91 4.84 -18.59
CA TYR A 406 -15.50 4.47 -18.57
C TYR A 406 -14.86 4.34 -19.95
N ARG A 407 -15.60 3.79 -20.93
CA ARG A 407 -15.12 3.70 -22.32
C ARG A 407 -14.81 5.08 -22.93
N GLU A 408 -15.53 6.11 -22.50
CA GLU A 408 -15.40 7.48 -22.97
C GLU A 408 -14.19 8.14 -22.31
N LEU A 409 -14.05 7.96 -21.00
CA LEU A 409 -12.93 8.49 -20.22
C LEU A 409 -11.58 7.86 -20.59
N LEU A 410 -11.55 6.60 -21.04
CA LEU A 410 -10.32 5.85 -21.28
C LEU A 410 -9.88 5.81 -22.75
N PHE A 411 -10.82 5.83 -23.71
CA PHE A 411 -10.50 5.50 -25.11
C PHE A 411 -11.03 6.47 -26.16
N ILE A 412 -11.91 7.42 -25.82
CA ILE A 412 -12.38 8.36 -26.83
C ILE A 412 -11.24 9.32 -27.19
N LYS A 413 -10.89 9.30 -28.48
CA LYS A 413 -9.95 10.18 -29.16
C LYS A 413 -10.64 11.43 -29.66
#